data_AF-Q5C1H3-F1
#
_entry.id   AF-Q5C1H3-F1
#
_cell.length_a   1.000
_cell.length_b   1.000
_cell.length_c   1.000
_cell.angle_alpha   90.00
_cell.angle_beta   90.00
_cell.angle_gamma   90.00
#
_symmetry.space_group_name_H-M   'P 1'
#
loop_
_entity.id
_entity.type
_entity.pdbx_description
1 polymer ?
#
loop_
_entity_poly.entity_id
_entity_poly.type
_entity_poly.pdbx_seq_one_letter_code
_entity_poly.pdbx_strand_id
1 'polypeptide(L)'
;MQLFTVMNISTVLLSLKLLTIKSQDVAETYVYETINITLLTIEFKDAWLWDYSINEMKPWNPEYNDSASLRYKELSNHMCQLVFNYTDDLVPTGSDEKKCDKVEFSPLKTAGDGDYALKVNATSTISYSYPHIISIDKETLRRNITSAFSHRGDYMLLRMLYYELYILTIEFKDAWLWDYSINEM
;
A
#
# COMPACT_ATOMS: atom_id res chain seq x y z
N MET A 1 -22.08 -13.67 -14.77
CA MET A 1 -22.20 -12.24 -14.43
C MET A 1 -21.01 -11.89 -13.55
N GLN A 2 -19.95 -11.32 -14.14
CA GLN A 2 -18.77 -10.84 -13.41
C GLN A 2 -18.69 -9.34 -13.65
N LEU A 3 -18.98 -8.57 -12.60
CA LEU A 3 -18.64 -7.15 -12.54
C LEU A 3 -17.17 -7.06 -12.12
N PHE A 4 -16.30 -6.70 -13.06
CA PHE A 4 -15.00 -6.15 -12.72
C PHE A 4 -15.22 -4.66 -12.46
N THR A 5 -15.19 -4.27 -11.18
CA THR A 5 -15.12 -2.87 -10.77
C THR A 5 -13.78 -2.30 -11.23
N VAL A 6 -13.84 -1.51 -12.30
CA VAL A 6 -12.73 -0.67 -12.78
C VAL A 6 -12.42 0.34 -11.67
N MET A 7 -11.36 0.11 -10.90
CA MET A 7 -10.86 1.12 -9.97
C MET A 7 -10.40 2.33 -10.78
N ASN A 8 -10.96 3.47 -10.40
CA ASN A 8 -10.91 4.74 -11.08
C ASN A 8 -9.46 5.27 -11.17
N ILE A 9 -8.89 5.25 -12.37
CA ILE A 9 -7.56 5.82 -12.70
C ILE A 9 -7.45 7.30 -12.29
N SER A 10 -8.58 8.01 -12.15
CA SER A 10 -8.60 9.44 -11.80
C SER A 10 -8.10 9.73 -10.38
N THR A 11 -8.27 8.81 -9.42
CA THR A 11 -7.91 9.10 -8.00
C THR A 11 -6.41 9.04 -7.71
N VAL A 12 -5.63 8.30 -8.50
CA VAL A 12 -4.16 8.28 -8.37
C VAL A 12 -3.57 9.55 -8.96
N LEU A 13 -4.04 9.97 -10.14
CA LEU A 13 -3.65 11.24 -10.80
C LEU A 13 -4.00 12.49 -9.97
N LEU A 14 -5.09 12.45 -9.19
CA LEU A 14 -5.50 13.57 -8.34
C LEU A 14 -4.58 13.80 -7.14
N SER A 15 -3.82 12.79 -6.69
CA SER A 15 -2.93 12.92 -5.52
C SER A 15 -1.65 13.71 -5.83
N LEU A 16 -1.22 13.72 -7.10
CA LEU A 16 -0.09 14.56 -7.57
C LEU A 16 -0.45 16.05 -7.69
N LYS A 17 -1.73 16.44 -7.57
CA LYS A 17 -2.25 17.71 -8.10
C LYS A 17 -2.37 18.89 -7.13
N LEU A 18 -1.61 18.94 -6.04
CA LEU A 18 -1.71 20.04 -5.06
C LEU A 18 -0.36 20.73 -4.78
N LEU A 19 0.29 21.22 -5.83
CA LEU A 19 1.17 22.39 -5.74
C LEU A 19 0.47 23.55 -6.46
N THR A 20 -0.36 24.28 -5.72
CA THR A 20 -1.17 25.40 -6.23
C THR A 20 -0.33 26.67 -6.30
N ILE A 21 -0.18 27.30 -7.48
CA ILE A 21 0.08 28.74 -7.58
C ILE A 21 -0.85 29.36 -8.64
N LYS A 22 -1.44 30.51 -8.30
CA LYS A 22 -2.28 31.37 -9.15
C LYS A 22 -1.40 32.25 -10.06
N SER A 23 -1.76 32.43 -11.34
CA SER A 23 -1.66 33.74 -12.02
C SER A 23 -2.49 33.80 -13.31
N GLN A 24 -2.85 35.03 -13.70
CA GLN A 24 -3.70 35.41 -14.82
C GLN A 24 -2.97 35.42 -16.19
N ASP A 25 -3.72 35.11 -17.25
CA ASP A 25 -3.55 35.37 -18.70
C ASP A 25 -2.15 35.73 -19.26
N VAL A 26 -1.45 34.76 -19.89
CA VAL A 26 -0.54 34.98 -21.05
C VAL A 26 -0.53 33.71 -21.93
N ALA A 27 -0.52 33.88 -23.26
CA ALA A 27 -0.63 32.83 -24.28
C ALA A 27 0.32 31.63 -24.07
N GLU A 28 -0.27 30.43 -23.91
CA GLU A 28 0.44 29.20 -23.53
C GLU A 28 1.00 28.44 -24.75
N THR A 29 2.32 28.21 -24.76
CA THR A 29 2.96 27.19 -25.59
C THR A 29 2.98 25.89 -24.79
N TYR A 30 2.16 24.91 -25.18
CA TYR A 30 2.07 23.62 -24.50
C TYR A 30 3.34 22.79 -24.77
N VAL A 31 4.20 22.63 -23.77
CA VAL A 31 5.27 21.63 -23.78
C VAL A 31 4.67 20.34 -23.24
N TYR A 32 4.50 19.34 -24.09
CA TYR A 32 4.06 18.01 -23.67
C TYR A 32 5.26 17.23 -23.16
N GLU A 33 5.34 17.01 -21.85
CA GLU A 33 6.33 16.10 -21.27
C GLU A 33 5.68 14.72 -21.13
N THR A 34 6.26 13.73 -21.82
CA THR A 34 5.87 12.33 -21.67
C THR A 34 6.64 11.76 -20.50
N ILE A 35 5.94 11.21 -19.51
CA ILE A 35 6.59 10.58 -18.37
C ILE A 35 6.34 9.08 -18.43
N ASN A 36 7.41 8.33 -18.18
CA ASN A 36 7.36 6.89 -18.04
C ASN A 36 7.26 6.57 -16.56
N ILE A 37 6.24 5.85 -16.11
CA ILE A 37 6.00 5.60 -14.68
C ILE A 37 6.00 4.10 -14.42
N THR A 38 6.68 3.66 -13.35
CA THR A 38 6.51 2.31 -12.81
C THR A 38 5.69 2.37 -11.54
N LEU A 39 4.61 1.60 -11.48
CA LEU A 39 3.87 1.35 -10.25
C LEU A 39 4.18 -0.06 -9.75
N LEU A 40 4.85 -0.14 -8.60
CA LEU A 40 5.03 -1.38 -7.85
C LEU A 40 3.92 -1.47 -6.81
N THR A 41 3.16 -2.57 -6.82
CA THR A 41 2.14 -2.86 -5.81
C THR A 41 2.51 -4.15 -5.09
N ILE A 42 2.50 -4.10 -3.76
CA ILE A 42 2.76 -5.25 -2.90
C ILE A 42 1.51 -5.48 -2.05
N GLU A 43 0.99 -6.70 -2.10
CA GLU A 43 -0.21 -7.09 -1.39
C GLU A 43 0.08 -8.28 -0.48
N PHE A 44 -0.27 -8.12 0.80
CA PHE A 44 -0.28 -9.15 1.81
C PHE A 44 -1.74 -9.58 2.01
N LYS A 45 -2.08 -10.79 1.61
CA LYS A 45 -3.40 -11.40 1.84
C LYS A 45 -3.36 -12.40 2.96
N ASP A 46 -4.53 -12.64 3.53
CA ASP A 46 -4.74 -13.62 4.58
C ASP A 46 -3.71 -13.50 5.73
N ALA A 47 -3.39 -12.26 6.08
CA ALA A 47 -2.38 -11.94 7.06
C ALA A 47 -2.91 -12.14 8.48
N TRP A 48 -2.38 -13.14 9.19
CA TRP A 48 -2.78 -13.46 10.56
C TRP A 48 -2.05 -12.56 11.54
N LEU A 49 -2.78 -11.69 12.23
CA LEU A 49 -2.16 -10.70 13.10
C LEU A 49 -1.89 -11.25 14.51
N TRP A 50 -0.65 -11.09 14.97
CA TRP A 50 -0.23 -11.33 16.35
C TRP A 50 0.00 -10.00 17.05
N ASP A 51 -0.53 -9.88 18.27
CA ASP A 51 -0.38 -8.71 19.12
C ASP A 51 0.69 -9.00 20.17
N TYR A 52 1.81 -8.28 20.08
CA TYR A 52 2.93 -8.47 21.01
C TYR A 52 2.63 -7.96 22.41
N SER A 53 1.71 -7.00 22.58
CA SER A 53 1.41 -6.43 23.90
C SER A 53 0.76 -7.43 24.85
N ILE A 54 -0.03 -8.35 24.29
CA ILE A 54 -0.70 -9.43 25.01
C ILE A 54 -0.10 -10.80 24.70
N ASN A 55 0.87 -10.85 23.78
CA ASN A 55 1.52 -12.06 23.30
C ASN A 55 0.53 -13.14 22.83
N GLU A 56 -0.46 -12.74 22.04
CA GLU A 56 -1.50 -13.61 21.48
C GLU A 56 -1.91 -13.17 20.07
N MET A 57 -2.60 -14.05 19.34
CA MET A 57 -3.28 -13.67 18.10
C MET A 57 -4.26 -12.53 18.38
N LYS A 58 -4.21 -11.47 17.57
CA LYS A 58 -5.04 -10.27 17.72
C LYS A 58 -6.51 -10.69 17.74
N PRO A 59 -7.24 -10.45 18.84
CA PRO A 59 -8.65 -10.82 18.92
C PRO A 59 -9.46 -9.96 17.95
N TRP A 60 -10.44 -10.59 17.31
CA TRP A 60 -11.40 -9.91 16.47
C TRP A 60 -12.24 -8.93 17.30
N ASN A 61 -12.45 -7.73 16.76
CA ASN A 61 -13.40 -6.77 17.29
C ASN A 61 -14.42 -6.42 16.18
N PRO A 62 -15.74 -6.42 16.47
CA PRO A 62 -16.75 -6.07 15.48
C PRO A 62 -16.63 -4.67 14.86
N GLU A 63 -16.02 -3.71 15.57
CA GLU A 63 -15.74 -2.36 15.05
C GLU A 63 -14.77 -2.39 13.86
N TYR A 64 -14.00 -3.47 13.69
CA TYR A 64 -13.16 -3.66 12.50
C TYR A 64 -13.97 -3.88 11.20
N ASN A 65 -15.29 -4.04 11.28
CA ASN A 65 -16.17 -4.00 10.11
C ASN A 65 -16.46 -2.57 9.62
N ASP A 66 -16.19 -1.55 10.44
CA ASP A 66 -16.46 -0.16 10.10
C ASP A 66 -15.15 0.62 9.96
N SER A 67 -14.80 0.97 8.72
CA SER A 67 -13.60 1.73 8.39
C SER A 67 -13.60 3.17 8.92
N ALA A 68 -14.77 3.69 9.32
CA ALA A 68 -14.88 4.99 9.97
C ALA A 68 -14.56 4.94 11.47
N SER A 69 -14.64 3.76 12.09
CA SER A 69 -14.39 3.58 13.52
C SER A 69 -12.94 3.94 13.90
N LEU A 70 -12.76 4.46 15.10
CA LEU A 70 -11.42 4.77 15.62
C LEU A 70 -10.56 3.51 15.67
N ARG A 71 -11.13 2.40 16.12
CA ARG A 71 -10.42 1.14 16.31
C ARG A 71 -9.91 0.54 15.00
N TYR A 72 -10.70 0.65 13.93
CA TYR A 72 -10.26 0.28 12.59
C TYR A 72 -9.09 1.15 12.13
N LYS A 73 -9.21 2.48 12.27
CA LYS A 73 -8.19 3.42 11.81
C LYS A 73 -6.85 3.22 12.53
N GLU A 74 -6.88 2.99 13.83
CA GLU A 74 -5.69 2.67 14.63
C GLU A 74 -5.01 1.38 14.15
N LEU A 75 -5.78 0.30 14.01
CA LEU A 75 -5.24 -0.98 13.55
C LEU A 75 -4.72 -0.89 12.11
N SER A 76 -5.44 -0.17 11.24
CA SER A 76 -5.05 0.10 9.86
C SER A 76 -3.73 0.85 9.79
N ASN A 77 -3.56 1.91 10.60
CA ASN A 77 -2.30 2.65 10.67
C ASN A 77 -1.13 1.75 11.13
N HIS A 78 -1.32 0.95 12.18
CA HIS A 78 -0.30 0.01 12.61
C HIS A 78 0.02 -1.05 11.55
N MET A 79 -0.98 -1.52 10.81
CA MET A 79 -0.78 -2.46 9.70
C MET A 79 0.03 -1.82 8.56
N CYS A 80 -0.28 -0.59 8.16
CA CYS A 80 0.50 0.13 7.15
C CYS A 80 1.96 0.30 7.58
N GLN A 81 2.20 0.72 8.83
CA GLN A 81 3.55 0.88 9.38
C GLN A 81 4.31 -0.45 9.41
N LEU A 82 3.64 -1.53 9.81
CA LEU A 82 4.21 -2.88 9.82
C LEU A 82 4.66 -3.29 8.41
N VAL A 83 3.80 -3.10 7.40
CA VAL A 83 4.12 -3.46 6.02
C VAL A 83 5.28 -2.61 5.49
N PHE A 84 5.26 -1.29 5.67
CA PHE A 84 6.37 -0.42 5.25
C PHE A 84 7.70 -0.80 5.89
N ASN A 85 7.71 -1.16 7.18
CA ASN A 85 8.92 -1.60 7.86
C ASN A 85 9.52 -2.89 7.28
N TYR A 86 8.68 -3.75 6.67
CA TYR A 86 9.16 -4.93 5.96
C TYR A 86 9.66 -4.62 4.54
N THR A 87 9.08 -3.64 3.86
CA THR A 87 9.28 -3.44 2.42
C THR A 87 10.24 -2.30 2.08
N ASP A 88 10.31 -1.24 2.88
CA ASP A 88 10.99 0.02 2.52
C ASP A 88 12.48 -0.16 2.19
N ASP A 89 13.21 -0.98 2.94
CA ASP A 89 14.63 -1.24 2.68
C ASP A 89 14.87 -2.26 1.55
N LEU A 90 13.81 -2.90 1.06
CA LEU A 90 13.89 -4.02 0.11
C LEU A 90 13.47 -3.64 -1.30
N VAL A 91 12.59 -2.64 -1.42
CA VAL A 91 12.19 -2.12 -2.73
C VAL A 91 13.31 -1.29 -3.36
N PRO A 92 13.35 -1.17 -4.69
CA PRO A 92 14.31 -0.28 -5.35
C PRO A 92 14.21 1.16 -4.84
N THR A 93 15.35 1.83 -4.70
CA THR A 93 15.41 3.26 -4.36
C THR A 93 14.91 4.13 -5.51
N GLY A 94 14.54 5.38 -5.21
CA GLY A 94 14.10 6.35 -6.24
C GLY A 94 12.61 6.35 -6.50
N SER A 95 11.81 5.84 -5.55
CA SER A 95 10.37 6.07 -5.54
C SER A 95 10.07 7.48 -5.04
N ASP A 96 9.17 8.20 -5.72
CA ASP A 96 8.76 9.56 -5.35
C ASP A 96 7.62 9.54 -4.32
N GLU A 97 6.82 8.48 -4.33
CA GLU A 97 5.68 8.32 -3.46
C GLU A 97 5.54 6.87 -3.04
N LYS A 98 5.32 6.65 -1.75
CA LYS A 98 4.83 5.38 -1.21
C LYS A 98 3.49 5.59 -0.54
N LYS A 99 2.59 4.64 -0.72
CA LYS A 99 1.21 4.75 -0.22
C LYS A 99 0.72 3.44 0.36
N CYS A 100 -0.04 3.54 1.45
CA CYS A 100 -0.83 2.44 1.96
C CYS A 100 -2.22 2.57 1.33
N ASP A 101 -2.45 1.85 0.23
CA ASP A 101 -3.64 2.02 -0.60
C ASP A 101 -4.88 1.45 0.08
N LYS A 102 -4.70 0.29 0.72
CA LYS A 102 -5.81 -0.47 1.26
C LYS A 102 -5.37 -1.27 2.47
N VAL A 103 -6.21 -1.25 3.50
CA VAL A 103 -6.18 -2.24 4.59
C VAL A 103 -7.61 -2.67 4.81
N GLU A 104 -7.85 -3.97 4.91
CA GLU A 104 -9.13 -4.57 5.26
C GLU A 104 -8.92 -5.64 6.33
N PHE A 105 -9.90 -5.78 7.21
CA PHE A 105 -9.89 -6.80 8.26
C PHE A 105 -11.09 -7.73 8.09
N SER A 106 -10.88 -9.00 8.40
CA SER A 106 -11.94 -10.00 8.44
C SER A 106 -11.74 -10.95 9.63
N PRO A 107 -12.82 -11.56 10.13
CA PRO A 107 -12.71 -12.52 11.22
C PRO A 107 -12.07 -13.82 10.71
N LEU A 108 -11.12 -14.33 11.48
CA LEU A 108 -10.47 -15.63 11.29
C LEU A 108 -10.89 -16.58 12.39
N LYS A 109 -11.22 -17.83 12.06
CA LYS A 109 -11.34 -18.93 13.03
C LYS A 109 -10.13 -19.85 12.86
N THR A 110 -9.29 -19.95 13.88
CA THR A 110 -8.15 -20.89 13.85
C THR A 110 -8.54 -22.23 14.47
N ALA A 111 -7.88 -23.31 14.06
CA ALA A 111 -8.15 -24.64 14.62
C ALA A 111 -7.67 -24.69 16.08
N GLY A 112 -8.56 -25.05 17.01
CA GLY A 112 -8.26 -25.13 18.44
C GLY A 112 -8.77 -23.95 19.27
N ASP A 113 -9.14 -22.84 18.62
CA ASP A 113 -9.92 -21.78 19.26
C ASP A 113 -11.36 -22.27 19.45
N GLY A 114 -11.88 -22.18 20.69
CA GLY A 114 -13.29 -22.46 20.96
C GLY A 114 -14.21 -21.60 20.08
N ASP A 115 -15.48 -21.99 19.94
CA ASP A 115 -16.40 -21.48 18.91
C ASP A 115 -16.59 -19.95 18.82
N TYR A 116 -16.09 -19.18 19.79
CA TYR A 116 -16.27 -17.74 19.90
C TYR A 116 -14.97 -16.91 19.81
N ALA A 117 -13.79 -17.53 19.77
CA ALA A 117 -12.51 -16.80 19.75
C ALA A 117 -12.07 -16.47 18.31
N LEU A 118 -12.78 -15.55 17.67
CA LEU A 118 -12.37 -15.02 16.36
C LEU A 118 -11.09 -14.18 16.51
N LYS A 119 -10.17 -14.33 15.56
CA LYS A 119 -8.93 -13.56 15.44
C LYS A 119 -9.00 -12.63 14.22
N VAL A 120 -8.03 -11.74 14.08
CA VAL A 120 -7.96 -10.83 12.93
C VAL A 120 -7.19 -11.47 11.79
N ASN A 121 -7.86 -11.60 10.65
CA ASN A 121 -7.25 -11.73 9.33
C ASN A 121 -7.17 -10.34 8.69
N ALA A 122 -6.07 -10.03 8.01
CA ALA A 122 -5.88 -8.75 7.36
C ALA A 122 -5.48 -8.92 5.88
N THR A 123 -5.95 -7.99 5.06
CA THR A 123 -5.41 -7.74 3.73
C THR A 123 -4.82 -6.35 3.72
N SER A 124 -3.59 -6.19 3.24
CA SER A 124 -2.97 -4.89 3.07
C SER A 124 -2.34 -4.77 1.70
N THR A 125 -2.54 -3.63 1.05
CA THR A 125 -1.96 -3.27 -0.23
C THR A 125 -1.20 -1.97 -0.07
N ILE A 126 0.07 -1.98 -0.45
CA ILE A 126 0.90 -0.79 -0.54
C ILE A 126 1.39 -0.61 -1.98
N SER A 127 1.71 0.63 -2.34
CA SER A 127 2.30 0.95 -3.63
C SER A 127 3.49 1.88 -3.51
N TYR A 128 4.40 1.75 -4.48
CA TYR A 128 5.53 2.63 -4.72
C TYR A 128 5.45 3.12 -6.17
N SER A 129 5.48 4.43 -6.36
CA SER A 129 5.51 5.07 -7.67
C SER A 129 6.93 5.51 -7.99
N TYR A 130 7.39 5.21 -9.21
CA TYR A 130 8.70 5.60 -9.72
C TYR A 130 8.54 6.47 -10.97
N PRO A 131 9.26 7.61 -11.08
CA PRO A 131 9.13 8.56 -12.19
C PRO A 131 9.77 8.11 -13.50
N HIS A 132 10.27 6.87 -13.54
CA HIS A 132 10.85 6.23 -14.72
C HIS A 132 10.55 4.74 -14.73
N ILE A 133 10.70 4.10 -15.90
CA ILE A 133 10.63 2.65 -16.01
C ILE A 133 11.85 2.05 -15.33
N ILE A 134 11.60 1.19 -14.34
CA ILE A 134 12.63 0.40 -13.66
C ILE A 134 12.34 -1.08 -13.82
N SER A 135 13.41 -1.88 -13.94
CA SER A 135 13.28 -3.34 -13.88
C SER A 135 13.22 -3.78 -12.43
N ILE A 136 12.14 -4.47 -12.04
CA ILE A 136 11.96 -5.00 -10.69
C ILE A 136 11.98 -6.53 -10.77
N ASP A 137 13.00 -7.15 -10.18
CA ASP A 137 13.02 -8.60 -9.99
C ASP A 137 12.06 -8.98 -8.85
N LYS A 138 10.83 -9.32 -9.25
CA LYS A 138 9.75 -9.68 -8.33
C LYS A 138 10.04 -10.94 -7.53
N GLU A 139 10.79 -11.89 -8.06
CA GLU A 139 11.10 -13.14 -7.34
C GLU A 139 12.14 -12.91 -6.25
N THR A 140 13.16 -12.12 -6.55
CA THR A 140 14.14 -11.69 -5.54
C THR A 140 13.48 -10.82 -4.48
N LEU A 141 12.63 -9.86 -4.87
CA LEU A 141 11.90 -9.02 -3.93
C LEU A 141 10.98 -9.84 -3.03
N ARG A 142 10.21 -10.79 -3.58
CA ARG A 142 9.36 -11.71 -2.82
C ARG A 142 10.17 -12.45 -1.77
N ARG A 143 11.29 -13.07 -2.17
CA ARG A 143 12.17 -13.81 -1.27
C ARG A 143 12.72 -12.95 -0.15
N ASN A 144 13.15 -11.73 -0.46
CA ASN A 144 13.70 -10.80 0.51
C ASN A 144 12.65 -10.37 1.54
N ILE A 145 11.43 -10.05 1.10
CA ILE A 145 10.30 -9.70 1.99
C ILE A 145 9.97 -10.88 2.91
N THR A 146 9.85 -12.10 2.34
CA THR A 146 9.61 -13.32 3.13
C THR A 146 10.72 -13.59 4.16
N SER A 147 11.97 -13.33 3.79
CA SER A 147 13.11 -13.47 4.72
C SER A 147 13.08 -12.41 5.83
N ALA A 148 12.88 -11.14 5.49
CA ALA A 148 12.84 -10.04 6.45
C ALA A 148 11.75 -10.24 7.51
N PHE A 149 10.60 -10.76 7.08
CA PHE A 149 9.51 -11.13 7.96
C PHE A 149 9.88 -12.19 9.02
N SER A 150 10.72 -13.15 8.64
CA SER A 150 11.16 -14.20 9.56
C SER A 150 12.11 -13.68 10.65
N HIS A 151 12.73 -12.50 10.46
CA HIS A 151 13.82 -12.00 11.30
C HIS A 151 13.54 -10.66 12.01
N ARG A 152 12.68 -9.76 11.48
CA ARG A 152 12.44 -8.40 12.04
C ARG A 152 11.35 -8.36 13.14
N GLY A 153 11.21 -9.43 13.92
CA GLY A 153 10.07 -9.63 14.83
C GLY A 153 10.04 -8.77 16.10
N ASP A 154 11.13 -8.14 16.53
CA ASP A 154 11.30 -7.85 17.97
C ASP A 154 10.89 -6.45 18.45
N TYR A 155 10.45 -5.54 17.56
CA TYR A 155 10.22 -4.13 17.91
C TYR A 155 8.85 -3.56 17.52
N MET A 156 7.90 -4.39 17.08
CA MET A 156 6.61 -3.92 16.60
C MET A 156 5.47 -4.34 17.53
N LEU A 157 4.43 -3.50 17.67
CA LEU A 157 3.21 -3.84 18.42
C LEU A 157 2.43 -4.98 17.74
N LEU A 158 2.60 -5.12 16.42
CA LEU A 158 1.96 -6.14 15.61
C LEU A 158 3.01 -6.94 14.84
N ARG A 159 2.72 -8.21 14.63
CA ARG A 159 3.39 -9.09 13.68
C ARG A 159 2.34 -9.73 12.79
N MET A 160 2.72 -10.20 11.61
CA MET A 160 1.92 -11.24 10.96
C MET A 160 2.55 -12.61 11.31
N LEU A 161 1.79 -13.69 11.31
CA LEU A 161 2.34 -15.06 11.47
C LEU A 161 2.29 -15.86 10.18
N TYR A 162 1.26 -15.60 9.39
CA TYR A 162 1.01 -16.19 8.10
C TYR A 162 0.52 -15.07 7.18
N TYR A 163 0.80 -15.19 5.88
CA TYR A 163 0.29 -14.32 4.83
C TYR A 163 0.61 -14.93 3.46
N GLU A 164 -0.13 -14.51 2.45
CA GLU A 164 0.16 -14.73 1.04
C GLU A 164 0.67 -13.43 0.41
N LEU A 165 1.81 -13.49 -0.30
CA LEU A 165 2.47 -12.30 -0.85
C LEU A 165 2.34 -12.22 -2.37
N TYR A 166 1.69 -11.15 -2.82
CA TYR A 166 1.55 -10.81 -4.24
C TYR A 166 2.33 -9.55 -4.56
N ILE A 167 3.06 -9.58 -5.68
CA ILE A 167 3.83 -8.46 -6.18
C ILE A 167 3.43 -8.23 -7.63
N LEU A 168 2.93 -7.03 -7.90
CA LEU A 168 2.53 -6.57 -9.22
C LEU A 168 3.38 -5.37 -9.61
N THR A 169 3.73 -5.30 -10.89
CA THR A 169 4.41 -4.14 -11.47
C THR A 169 3.67 -3.75 -12.73
N ILE A 170 3.32 -2.48 -12.84
CA ILE A 170 2.67 -1.90 -14.02
C ILE A 170 3.56 -0.79 -14.54
N GLU A 171 3.87 -0.84 -15.84
CA GLU A 171 4.63 0.19 -16.52
C GLU A 171 3.67 1.02 -17.38
N PHE A 172 3.71 2.34 -17.19
CA PHE A 172 3.03 3.30 -18.04
C PHE A 172 4.07 3.96 -18.94
N LYS A 173 3.92 3.77 -20.25
CA LYS A 173 4.71 4.45 -21.27
C LYS A 173 3.93 5.63 -21.81
N ASP A 174 4.62 6.73 -22.08
CA ASP A 174 4.06 7.92 -22.70
C ASP A 174 2.84 8.45 -21.93
N ALA A 175 2.88 8.40 -20.60
CA ALA A 175 1.80 8.93 -19.77
C ALA A 175 1.81 10.46 -19.85
N TRP A 176 0.66 11.03 -20.17
CA TRP A 176 0.47 12.47 -20.27
C TRP A 176 0.31 13.08 -18.87
N LEU A 177 1.29 13.84 -18.42
CA LEU A 177 1.12 14.77 -17.31
C LEU A 177 0.66 16.11 -17.87
N TRP A 178 -0.49 16.57 -17.40
CA TRP A 178 -0.94 17.93 -17.63
C TRP A 178 -0.17 18.83 -16.67
N ASP A 179 1.00 19.31 -17.09
CA ASP A 179 1.77 20.26 -16.29
C ASP A 179 1.44 21.69 -16.73
N TYR A 180 1.04 22.53 -15.77
CA TYR A 180 0.83 23.96 -15.97
C TYR A 180 2.06 24.67 -15.38
N SER A 181 3.06 24.96 -16.21
CA SER A 181 4.22 25.75 -15.81
C SER A 181 3.89 27.24 -15.85
N ILE A 182 3.81 27.88 -14.69
CA ILE A 182 3.90 29.34 -14.54
C ILE A 182 5.39 29.69 -14.56
N ASN A 183 5.90 30.25 -15.66
CA ASN A 183 7.25 30.78 -15.72
C ASN A 183 7.33 32.08 -14.90
N GLU A 184 8.26 32.11 -13.96
CA GLU A 184 8.76 33.33 -13.32
C GLU A 184 9.28 34.32 -14.38
N MET A 185 8.67 35.51 -14.45
CA MET A 185 9.32 36.78 -14.82
C MET A 185 8.56 37.94 -14.17
#